data_AF-A0A9D2M480-F1
#
_entry.id   AF-A0A9D2M480-F1
#
_cell.length_a   1.000
_cell.length_b   1.000
_cell.length_c   1.000
_cell.angle_alpha   90.00
_cell.angle_beta   90.00
_cell.angle_gamma   90.00
#
_symmetry.space_group_name_H-M   'P 1'
#
loop_
_entity.id
_entity.type
_entity.pdbx_description
1 polymer ?
#
loop_
_entity_poly.entity_id
_entity_poly.type
_entity_poly.pdbx_seq_one_letter_code
_entity_poly.pdbx_strand_id
1 'polypeptide(L)'
;MKKIVPRHTALLLIGALMSVMAACAAPQPTPQAASSDDAPTASPVSTSVHATVETAPAFPYRESVDAAQRAEEYFYERMNDSANSHYAVFESISASVLPYEECMKNEEIKTLLSFGAEESGKAYLQRLADGEAILVRVHFYVEYQPEANYLGMQYSDGLNAVYILVPVDASSPCEQLSGWHSEQPEGYAPRRIEEADTLGLTTYQYRMLVHQCSAMAAAGLRDFTSPNDWSEEELYAYLYCRAQDFGIQEAAWQSENPSGYANMFLTIDFTPEDDWSMSTRFLPQEWPGFSQEQIRTYDAKLEKRAVPGYDSENPLWQFSRKDDQITAQLMLPDNTISQTYTFALHEGFDSSTVWNGRTYCIAGNAFSVT
;
A
#
# COMPACT_ATOMS: atom_id res chain seq x y z
N MET A 1 -37.11 -17.54 37.99
CA MET A 1 -38.09 -16.57 37.44
C MET A 1 -37.26 -15.52 36.70
N LYS A 2 -37.35 -15.22 35.40
CA LYS A 2 -38.21 -15.62 34.27
C LYS A 2 -37.29 -15.99 33.08
N LYS A 3 -37.73 -16.95 32.28
CA LYS A 3 -37.18 -17.31 30.95
C LYS A 3 -37.43 -16.18 29.94
N ILE A 4 -36.61 -16.09 28.89
CA ILE A 4 -36.99 -16.13 27.46
C ILE A 4 -35.71 -16.35 26.61
N VAL A 5 -35.81 -17.27 25.67
CA VAL A 5 -34.93 -17.62 24.53
C VAL A 5 -35.88 -17.60 23.31
N PRO A 6 -35.46 -17.57 22.02
CA PRO A 6 -34.26 -17.09 21.30
C PRO A 6 -34.64 -16.05 20.21
N ARG A 7 -33.68 -15.56 19.40
CA ARG A 7 -33.80 -15.53 17.92
C ARG A 7 -32.56 -15.02 17.17
N HIS A 8 -32.21 -15.80 16.13
CA HIS A 8 -31.65 -15.42 14.83
C HIS A 8 -30.14 -15.16 14.69
N THR A 9 -29.47 -16.19 14.17
CA THR A 9 -28.63 -16.16 12.96
C THR A 9 -28.03 -14.80 12.58
N ALA A 10 -26.79 -14.55 12.99
CA ALA A 10 -25.94 -13.55 12.35
C ALA A 10 -25.00 -14.28 11.39
N LEU A 11 -25.28 -14.07 10.10
CA LEU A 11 -24.51 -14.53 8.95
C LEU A 11 -23.09 -13.94 9.02
N LEU A 12 -22.08 -14.78 8.79
CA LEU A 12 -20.72 -14.33 8.47
C LEU A 12 -20.77 -13.38 7.27
N LEU A 13 -20.31 -12.13 7.42
CA LEU A 13 -19.80 -11.34 6.31
C LEU A 13 -18.27 -11.43 6.33
N ILE A 14 -17.75 -12.38 5.55
CA ILE A 14 -16.38 -12.31 5.04
C ILE A 14 -16.45 -11.38 3.84
N GLY A 15 -15.89 -10.18 3.99
CA GLY A 15 -15.77 -9.21 2.90
C GLY A 15 -14.69 -9.64 1.91
N ALA A 16 -15.03 -10.57 1.02
CA ALA A 16 -14.30 -10.79 -0.22
C ALA A 16 -14.88 -9.83 -1.28
N LEU A 17 -14.23 -8.68 -1.49
CA LEU A 17 -14.44 -7.88 -2.70
C LEU A 17 -13.61 -8.49 -3.84
N MET A 18 -14.14 -9.58 -4.41
CA MET A 18 -13.79 -10.04 -5.75
C MET A 18 -14.65 -9.26 -6.75
N SER A 19 -14.07 -8.22 -7.36
CA SER A 19 -14.68 -7.57 -8.52
C SER A 19 -14.54 -8.48 -9.74
N VAL A 20 -15.69 -8.78 -10.35
CA VAL A 20 -15.89 -9.58 -11.55
C VAL A 20 -15.13 -8.99 -12.74
N MET A 21 -14.06 -9.66 -13.19
CA MET A 21 -13.51 -9.46 -14.53
C MET A 21 -14.46 -10.12 -15.54
N ALA A 22 -15.33 -9.32 -16.16
CA ALA A 22 -16.03 -9.74 -17.36
C ALA A 22 -15.04 -9.71 -18.54
N ALA A 23 -14.49 -10.87 -18.88
CA ALA A 23 -13.77 -11.10 -20.11
C ALA A 23 -14.70 -10.94 -21.32
N CYS A 24 -14.69 -9.78 -21.97
CA CYS A 24 -15.22 -9.66 -23.32
C CYS A 24 -14.14 -10.09 -24.32
N ALA A 25 -14.20 -11.35 -24.72
CA ALA A 25 -13.43 -11.87 -25.84
C ALA A 25 -13.78 -11.09 -27.13
N ALA A 26 -12.76 -10.55 -27.79
CA ALA A 26 -12.88 -9.93 -29.10
C ALA A 26 -13.25 -10.98 -30.17
N PRO A 27 -14.29 -10.76 -31.01
CA PRO A 27 -14.54 -11.62 -32.16
C PRO A 27 -13.61 -11.24 -33.33
N GLN A 28 -12.90 -12.24 -33.87
CA GLN A 28 -12.18 -12.15 -35.15
C GLN A 28 -13.15 -11.98 -36.35
N PRO A 29 -12.69 -11.37 -37.46
CA PRO A 29 -13.52 -11.06 -38.62
C PRO A 29 -13.62 -12.23 -39.62
N THR A 30 -14.78 -12.38 -40.26
CA THR A 30 -14.98 -13.26 -41.41
C THR A 30 -15.61 -12.49 -42.59
N PRO A 31 -15.34 -12.87 -43.86
CA PRO A 31 -15.47 -11.97 -45.00
C PRO A 31 -16.87 -11.85 -45.61
N GLN A 32 -17.00 -10.73 -46.31
CA GLN A 32 -18.10 -10.21 -47.13
C GLN A 32 -18.55 -11.11 -48.31
N ALA A 33 -19.87 -11.11 -48.59
CA ALA A 33 -20.42 -11.29 -49.95
C ALA A 33 -21.87 -10.78 -50.10
N ALA A 34 -22.02 -9.84 -51.06
CA ALA A 34 -23.06 -9.65 -52.07
C ALA A 34 -24.58 -9.42 -51.74
N SER A 35 -25.01 -8.19 -52.05
CA SER A 35 -26.14 -7.75 -52.90
C SER A 35 -27.59 -8.21 -52.67
N SER A 36 -28.51 -7.24 -52.58
CA SER A 36 -29.49 -6.92 -53.65
C SER A 36 -30.29 -5.64 -53.33
N ASP A 37 -30.73 -4.98 -54.41
CA ASP A 37 -31.39 -3.68 -54.54
C ASP A 37 -32.71 -3.47 -53.78
N ASP A 38 -33.00 -2.21 -53.40
CA ASP A 38 -34.17 -1.47 -53.90
C ASP A 38 -34.13 0.02 -53.48
N ALA A 39 -34.53 0.90 -54.39
CA ALA A 39 -34.69 2.35 -54.24
C ALA A 39 -36.15 2.75 -54.60
N PRO A 40 -36.55 4.03 -54.55
CA PRO A 40 -36.46 5.02 -53.48
C PRO A 40 -37.84 5.64 -53.16
N THR A 41 -38.01 6.32 -52.01
CA THR A 41 -39.10 7.30 -51.83
C THR A 41 -38.63 8.51 -51.03
N ALA A 42 -38.93 9.70 -51.52
CA ALA A 42 -38.39 10.98 -51.03
C ALA A 42 -39.31 11.75 -50.07
N SER A 43 -38.65 12.54 -49.20
CA SER A 43 -39.06 13.81 -48.53
C SER A 43 -39.90 13.72 -47.24
N PRO A 44 -39.83 14.74 -46.32
CA PRO A 44 -39.12 16.02 -46.39
C PRO A 44 -38.14 16.32 -45.24
N VAL A 45 -37.39 17.40 -45.44
CA VAL A 45 -36.42 18.06 -44.54
C VAL A 45 -37.06 18.46 -43.20
N SER A 46 -36.45 18.03 -42.09
CA SER A 46 -36.63 18.65 -40.78
C SER A 46 -35.41 19.50 -40.45
N THR A 47 -35.68 20.78 -40.23
CA THR A 47 -34.76 21.82 -39.78
C THR A 47 -33.99 21.34 -38.55
N SER A 48 -32.66 21.23 -38.69
CA SER A 48 -31.76 21.05 -37.56
C SER A 48 -31.92 22.23 -36.61
N VAL A 49 -32.49 21.98 -35.43
CA VAL A 49 -32.31 22.84 -34.28
C VAL A 49 -30.82 22.71 -33.92
N HIS A 50 -30.05 23.78 -34.11
CA HIS A 50 -28.72 23.87 -33.54
C HIS A 50 -28.85 23.70 -32.03
N ALA A 51 -28.47 22.53 -31.51
CA ALA A 51 -28.21 22.37 -30.10
C ALA A 51 -27.11 23.37 -29.75
N THR A 52 -27.45 24.36 -28.92
CA THR A 52 -26.46 25.14 -28.18
C THR A 52 -25.57 24.14 -27.46
N VAL A 53 -24.29 24.10 -27.82
CA VAL A 53 -23.29 23.44 -27.00
C VAL A 53 -23.35 24.14 -25.66
N GLU A 54 -23.87 23.44 -24.66
CA GLU A 54 -23.91 23.91 -23.27
C GLU A 54 -22.46 24.01 -22.81
N THR A 55 -21.87 25.20 -22.92
CA THR A 55 -20.53 25.49 -22.38
C THR A 55 -20.70 25.80 -20.91
N ALA A 56 -20.06 25.00 -20.05
CA ALA A 56 -20.05 25.26 -18.62
C ALA A 56 -19.37 26.61 -18.31
N PRO A 57 -19.60 27.19 -17.12
CA PRO A 57 -18.93 28.42 -16.75
C PRO A 57 -17.41 28.22 -16.72
N ALA A 58 -16.69 29.09 -17.44
CA ALA A 58 -15.24 29.19 -17.29
C ALA A 58 -14.94 29.88 -15.95
N PHE A 59 -14.26 29.18 -15.05
CA PHE A 59 -13.87 29.74 -13.77
C PHE A 59 -12.74 30.77 -13.92
N PRO A 60 -12.78 31.90 -13.19
CA PRO A 60 -11.66 32.82 -13.10
C PRO A 60 -10.41 32.12 -12.55
N TYR A 61 -9.23 32.55 -13.02
CA TYR A 61 -7.93 31.99 -12.61
C TYR A 61 -7.78 31.85 -11.09
N ARG A 62 -8.26 32.84 -10.31
CA ARG A 62 -8.17 32.82 -8.85
C ARG A 62 -9.00 31.69 -8.22
N GLU A 63 -10.19 31.41 -8.75
CA GLU A 63 -11.05 30.32 -8.28
C GLU A 63 -10.45 28.96 -8.65
N SER A 64 -9.80 28.86 -9.81
CA SER A 64 -9.07 27.65 -10.20
C SER A 64 -7.86 27.37 -9.28
N VAL A 65 -7.10 28.41 -8.91
CA VAL A 65 -5.98 28.27 -7.96
C VAL A 65 -6.46 27.87 -6.58
N ASP A 66 -7.54 28.49 -6.08
CA ASP A 66 -8.14 28.15 -4.79
C ASP A 66 -8.63 26.69 -4.76
N ALA A 67 -9.31 26.25 -5.82
CA ALA A 67 -9.78 24.87 -5.91
C ALA A 67 -8.62 23.86 -5.97
N ALA A 68 -7.57 24.15 -6.72
CA ALA A 68 -6.37 23.32 -6.76
C ALA A 68 -5.75 23.17 -5.36
N GLN A 69 -5.54 24.29 -4.66
CA GLN A 69 -4.98 24.28 -3.31
C GLN A 69 -5.85 23.49 -2.33
N ARG A 70 -7.18 23.69 -2.34
CA ARG A 70 -8.10 22.95 -1.48
C ARG A 70 -8.10 21.44 -1.75
N ALA A 71 -7.94 21.02 -3.01
CA ALA A 71 -7.81 19.62 -3.36
C ALA A 71 -6.49 19.01 -2.85
N GLU A 72 -5.38 19.73 -2.98
CA GLU A 72 -4.07 19.31 -2.44
C GLU A 72 -4.14 19.13 -0.93
N GLU A 73 -4.66 20.13 -0.21
CA GLU A 73 -4.81 20.10 1.25
C GLU A 73 -5.70 18.93 1.69
N TYR A 74 -6.86 18.76 1.07
CA TYR A 74 -7.76 17.64 1.34
C TYR A 74 -7.09 16.28 1.12
N PHE A 75 -6.35 16.12 0.01
CA PHE A 75 -5.68 14.86 -0.29
C PHE A 75 -4.54 14.60 0.71
N TYR A 76 -3.74 15.61 1.02
CA TYR A 76 -2.63 15.51 1.96
C TYR A 76 -3.12 15.12 3.36
N GLU A 77 -4.17 15.77 3.88
CA GLU A 77 -4.77 15.43 5.17
C GLU A 77 -5.28 13.99 5.19
N ARG A 78 -5.99 13.57 4.12
CA ARG A 78 -6.49 12.21 3.98
C ARG A 78 -5.38 11.17 3.98
N MET A 79 -4.25 11.44 3.30
CA MET A 79 -3.14 10.49 3.26
C MET A 79 -2.43 10.41 4.61
N ASN A 80 -2.22 11.53 5.30
CA ASN A 80 -1.60 11.54 6.63
C ASN A 80 -2.45 10.82 7.69
N ASP A 81 -3.78 10.96 7.64
CA ASP A 81 -4.69 10.31 8.60
C ASP A 81 -5.03 8.85 8.21
N SER A 82 -4.64 8.42 7.01
CA SER A 82 -4.88 7.05 6.58
C SER A 82 -3.87 6.08 7.19
N ALA A 83 -4.30 4.85 7.46
CA ALA A 83 -3.39 3.75 7.80
C ALA A 83 -2.30 3.52 6.72
N ASN A 84 -2.51 4.03 5.49
CA ASN A 84 -1.56 3.90 4.39
C ASN A 84 -0.29 4.75 4.60
N SER A 85 -0.32 5.80 5.43
CA SER A 85 0.89 6.58 5.74
C SER A 85 1.91 5.77 6.57
N HIS A 86 1.48 4.72 7.26
CA HIS A 86 2.37 3.90 8.08
C HIS A 86 3.37 3.09 7.25
N TYR A 87 3.01 2.74 6.02
CA TYR A 87 3.83 1.88 5.16
C TYR A 87 4.02 2.47 3.77
N ALA A 88 3.81 3.78 3.59
CA ALA A 88 4.08 4.46 2.34
C ALA A 88 4.50 5.92 2.54
N VAL A 89 5.41 6.38 1.69
CA VAL A 89 5.83 7.77 1.62
C VAL A 89 5.11 8.44 0.46
N PHE A 90 4.45 9.57 0.73
CA PHE A 90 3.78 10.41 -0.27
C PHE A 90 4.57 11.68 -0.51
N GLU A 91 4.89 11.97 -1.78
CA GLU A 91 5.69 13.12 -2.19
C GLU A 91 5.12 13.77 -3.46
N SER A 92 5.66 14.94 -3.81
CA SER A 92 5.37 15.63 -5.08
C SER A 92 3.88 15.86 -5.35
N ILE A 93 3.10 16.12 -4.31
CA ILE A 93 1.67 16.39 -4.43
C ILE A 93 1.48 17.71 -5.18
N SER A 94 0.68 17.66 -6.24
CA SER A 94 0.33 18.81 -7.05
C SER A 94 -1.05 18.64 -7.68
N ALA A 95 -1.78 19.74 -7.88
CA ALA A 95 -3.12 19.71 -8.44
C ALA A 95 -3.22 20.47 -9.76
N SER A 96 -4.04 19.93 -10.67
CA SER A 96 -4.43 20.59 -11.91
C SER A 96 -5.96 20.63 -12.02
N VAL A 97 -6.51 21.81 -12.31
CA VAL A 97 -7.95 21.97 -12.59
C VAL A 97 -8.23 21.40 -13.98
N LEU A 98 -9.26 20.56 -14.08
CA LEU A 98 -9.73 20.03 -15.35
C LEU A 98 -10.92 20.85 -15.84
N PRO A 99 -10.79 21.56 -16.99
CA PRO A 99 -11.90 22.27 -17.59
C PRO A 99 -13.04 21.30 -17.95
N TYR A 100 -14.28 21.74 -17.79
CA TYR A 100 -15.46 20.93 -18.13
C TYR A 100 -15.40 20.38 -19.57
N GLU A 101 -14.93 21.17 -20.51
CA GLU A 101 -14.81 20.82 -21.93
C GLU A 101 -13.74 19.74 -22.17
N GLU A 102 -12.74 19.64 -21.29
CA GLU A 102 -11.77 18.55 -21.30
C GLU A 102 -12.37 17.30 -20.68
N CYS A 103 -13.10 17.44 -19.56
CA CYS A 103 -13.88 16.36 -18.98
C CYS A 103 -14.82 15.74 -20.03
N MET A 104 -15.55 16.56 -20.79
CA MET A 104 -16.49 16.13 -21.82
C MET A 104 -15.86 15.51 -23.07
N LYS A 105 -14.53 15.59 -23.24
CA LYS A 105 -13.81 14.92 -24.33
C LYS A 105 -13.20 13.59 -23.90
N ASN A 106 -13.09 13.34 -22.60
CA ASN A 106 -12.50 12.13 -22.05
C ASN A 106 -13.63 11.20 -21.55
N GLU A 107 -13.88 10.09 -22.25
CA GLU A 107 -14.97 9.16 -21.91
C GLU A 107 -14.77 8.48 -20.54
N GLU A 108 -13.54 8.29 -20.07
CA GLU A 108 -13.28 7.73 -18.74
C GLU A 108 -13.67 8.72 -17.65
N ILE A 109 -13.29 9.99 -17.81
CA ILE A 109 -13.67 11.06 -16.88
C ILE A 109 -15.18 11.29 -16.91
N LYS A 110 -15.82 11.27 -18.09
CA LYS A 110 -17.29 11.33 -18.18
C LYS A 110 -17.97 10.19 -17.46
N THR A 111 -17.44 8.98 -17.61
CA THR A 111 -17.96 7.79 -16.94
C THR A 111 -17.82 7.94 -15.43
N LEU A 112 -16.66 8.38 -14.94
CA LEU A 112 -16.43 8.70 -13.53
C LEU A 112 -17.46 9.71 -12.99
N LEU A 113 -17.67 10.81 -13.71
CA LEU A 113 -18.61 11.88 -13.33
C LEU A 113 -20.09 11.48 -13.45
N SER A 114 -20.38 10.36 -14.13
CA SER A 114 -21.74 9.82 -14.25
C SER A 114 -22.15 8.99 -13.03
N PHE A 115 -21.18 8.50 -12.25
CA PHE A 115 -21.44 7.88 -10.96
C PHE A 115 -21.63 8.97 -9.91
N GLY A 116 -22.61 8.82 -9.02
CA GLY A 116 -22.76 9.66 -7.83
C GLY A 116 -23.93 10.65 -7.87
N ALA A 117 -24.82 10.51 -6.89
CA ALA A 117 -25.78 11.51 -6.42
C ALA A 117 -26.40 11.05 -5.09
N GLU A 118 -25.63 10.52 -4.12
CA GLU A 118 -26.26 9.98 -2.90
C GLU A 118 -26.59 11.06 -1.84
N GLU A 119 -25.75 12.09 -1.67
CA GLU A 119 -26.04 13.17 -0.69
C GLU A 119 -26.65 14.45 -1.30
N SER A 120 -26.18 14.89 -2.47
CA SER A 120 -26.65 16.13 -3.09
C SER A 120 -27.89 15.96 -3.99
N GLY A 121 -28.25 14.72 -4.33
CA GLY A 121 -29.32 14.42 -5.28
C GLY A 121 -29.07 14.85 -6.74
N LYS A 122 -27.92 15.48 -7.03
CA LYS A 122 -27.45 15.85 -8.38
C LYS A 122 -26.26 14.99 -8.80
N ALA A 123 -26.23 14.60 -10.07
CA ALA A 123 -25.05 13.99 -10.68
C ALA A 123 -23.84 14.94 -10.62
N TYR A 124 -22.62 14.44 -10.43
CA TYR A 124 -21.42 15.30 -10.42
C TYR A 124 -21.26 16.08 -11.71
N LEU A 125 -21.58 15.46 -12.86
CA LEU A 125 -21.56 16.15 -14.14
C LEU A 125 -22.48 17.38 -14.17
N GLN A 126 -23.66 17.29 -13.55
CA GLN A 126 -24.59 18.43 -13.46
C GLN A 126 -24.01 19.53 -12.58
N ARG A 127 -23.37 19.18 -11.46
CA ARG A 127 -22.72 20.15 -10.57
C ARG A 127 -21.61 20.93 -11.27
N LEU A 128 -20.83 20.28 -12.14
CA LEU A 128 -19.84 20.96 -12.97
C LEU A 128 -20.49 21.88 -14.00
N ALA A 129 -21.55 21.42 -14.68
CA ALA A 129 -22.27 22.22 -15.66
C ALA A 129 -22.94 23.47 -15.05
N ASP A 130 -23.47 23.33 -13.84
CA ASP A 130 -24.11 24.42 -13.07
C ASP A 130 -23.08 25.41 -12.48
N GLY A 131 -21.78 25.09 -12.53
CA GLY A 131 -20.72 25.88 -11.90
C GLY A 131 -20.69 25.77 -10.37
N GLU A 132 -21.28 24.73 -9.80
CA GLU A 132 -21.33 24.49 -8.35
C GLU A 132 -20.06 23.81 -7.82
N ALA A 133 -19.28 23.19 -8.70
CA ALA A 133 -18.04 22.52 -8.37
C ALA A 133 -17.02 22.58 -9.51
N ILE A 134 -15.76 22.33 -9.15
CA ILE A 134 -14.61 22.25 -10.05
C ILE A 134 -14.02 20.85 -9.91
N LEU A 135 -13.72 20.19 -11.04
CA LEU A 135 -12.97 18.94 -11.01
C LEU A 135 -11.48 19.24 -10.97
N VAL A 136 -10.79 18.65 -9.99
CA VAL A 136 -9.35 18.79 -9.82
C VAL A 136 -8.72 17.41 -9.88
N ARG A 137 -7.64 17.28 -10.65
CA ARG A 137 -6.78 16.10 -10.65
C ARG A 137 -5.59 16.36 -9.74
N VAL A 138 -5.45 15.56 -8.70
CA VAL A 138 -4.29 15.61 -7.80
C VAL A 138 -3.32 14.53 -8.22
N HIS A 139 -2.11 14.93 -8.58
CA HIS A 139 -0.97 14.09 -8.91
C HIS A 139 -0.10 13.94 -7.66
N PHE A 140 0.44 12.74 -7.44
CA PHE A 140 1.33 12.47 -6.32
C PHE A 140 2.27 11.32 -6.67
N TYR A 141 3.39 11.28 -5.97
CA TYR A 141 4.30 10.15 -5.98
C TYR A 141 4.10 9.34 -4.70
N VAL A 142 4.04 8.01 -4.82
CA VAL A 142 3.99 7.09 -3.68
C VAL A 142 5.10 6.06 -3.77
N GLU A 143 5.73 5.77 -2.64
CA GLU A 143 6.60 4.61 -2.44
C GLU A 143 6.17 3.85 -1.21
N TYR A 144 5.80 2.60 -1.40
CA TYR A 144 5.49 1.69 -0.33
C TYR A 144 6.75 1.12 0.33
N GLN A 145 6.61 0.75 1.59
CA GLN A 145 7.54 -0.14 2.27
C GLN A 145 7.32 -1.57 1.79
N PRO A 146 8.36 -2.40 1.72
CA PRO A 146 8.25 -3.74 1.15
C PRO A 146 7.27 -4.64 1.91
N GLU A 147 7.01 -4.37 3.19
CA GLU A 147 6.02 -5.05 4.03
C GLU A 147 4.59 -4.95 3.48
N ALA A 148 4.24 -3.84 2.81
CA ALA A 148 2.91 -3.60 2.25
C ALA A 148 2.49 -4.67 1.23
N ASN A 149 3.46 -5.26 0.54
CA ASN A 149 3.25 -6.31 -0.44
C ASN A 149 2.64 -7.58 0.17
N TYR A 150 2.90 -7.85 1.45
CA TYR A 150 2.35 -9.01 2.17
C TYR A 150 1.01 -8.70 2.84
N LEU A 151 0.53 -7.45 2.76
CA LEU A 151 -0.76 -7.04 3.32
C LEU A 151 -1.83 -6.81 2.24
N GLY A 152 -1.53 -7.12 0.98
CA GLY A 152 -2.49 -6.99 -0.12
C GLY A 152 -2.64 -5.55 -0.62
N MET A 153 -1.51 -4.88 -0.84
CA MET A 153 -1.46 -3.55 -1.47
C MET A 153 -2.26 -3.50 -2.78
N GLN A 154 -3.08 -2.46 -2.94
CA GLN A 154 -3.99 -2.33 -4.09
C GLN A 154 -3.38 -1.59 -5.28
N TYR A 155 -2.37 -0.74 -5.05
CA TYR A 155 -1.78 0.13 -6.08
C TYR A 155 -0.26 -0.01 -6.09
N SER A 156 0.36 0.21 -7.25
CA SER A 156 1.82 0.14 -7.39
C SER A 156 2.50 1.46 -6.97
N ASP A 157 3.78 1.35 -6.62
CA ASP A 157 4.66 2.51 -6.46
C ASP A 157 4.59 3.43 -7.68
N GLY A 158 4.73 4.74 -7.42
CA GLY A 158 4.99 5.68 -8.48
C GLY A 158 4.16 6.94 -8.54
N LEU A 159 4.24 7.57 -9.70
CA LEU A 159 3.34 8.65 -10.09
C LEU A 159 1.93 8.11 -10.26
N ASN A 160 1.04 8.65 -9.45
CA ASN A 160 -0.37 8.33 -9.44
C ASN A 160 -1.18 9.63 -9.45
N ALA A 161 -2.45 9.52 -9.81
CA ALA A 161 -3.40 10.60 -9.66
C ALA A 161 -4.77 10.15 -9.14
N VAL A 162 -5.47 11.08 -8.52
CA VAL A 162 -6.88 10.96 -8.13
C VAL A 162 -7.67 12.16 -8.64
N TYR A 163 -8.96 11.95 -8.84
CA TYR A 163 -9.89 13.03 -9.18
C TYR A 163 -10.69 13.44 -7.94
N ILE A 164 -10.68 14.75 -7.66
CA ILE A 164 -11.33 15.36 -6.51
C ILE A 164 -12.31 16.41 -7.01
N LEU A 165 -13.55 16.30 -6.54
CA LEU A 165 -14.55 17.32 -6.75
C LEU A 165 -14.41 18.38 -5.65
N VAL A 166 -14.20 19.62 -6.06
CA VAL A 166 -14.04 20.76 -5.15
C VAL A 166 -15.26 21.68 -5.29
N PRO A 167 -16.15 21.74 -4.29
CA PRO A 167 -17.29 22.66 -4.33
C PRO A 167 -16.83 24.13 -4.36
N VAL A 168 -17.50 24.97 -5.13
CA VAL A 168 -17.23 26.43 -5.15
C VAL A 168 -17.54 27.07 -3.80
N ASP A 169 -18.59 26.59 -3.12
CA ASP A 169 -18.84 26.93 -1.72
C ASP A 169 -17.79 26.26 -0.82
N ALA A 170 -16.87 27.06 -0.28
CA ALA A 170 -15.79 26.60 0.59
C ALA A 170 -16.27 25.98 1.91
N SER A 171 -17.54 26.18 2.30
CA SER A 171 -18.11 25.50 3.48
C SER A 171 -18.49 24.03 3.22
N SER A 172 -18.58 23.64 1.94
CA SER A 172 -18.83 22.26 1.54
C SER A 172 -17.50 21.49 1.39
N PRO A 173 -17.43 20.24 1.88
CA PRO A 173 -16.19 19.46 1.84
C PRO A 173 -15.84 19.02 0.41
N CYS A 174 -14.54 18.86 0.15
CA CYS A 174 -14.06 18.21 -1.08
C CYS A 174 -14.37 16.70 -1.05
N GLU A 175 -14.46 16.09 -2.22
CA GLU A 175 -14.86 14.69 -2.38
C GLU A 175 -13.97 13.97 -3.39
N GLN A 176 -13.29 12.90 -2.98
CA GLN A 176 -12.53 12.04 -3.90
C GLN A 176 -13.49 11.16 -4.71
N LEU A 177 -13.45 11.27 -6.04
CA LEU A 177 -14.36 10.56 -6.94
C LEU A 177 -13.80 9.21 -7.42
N SER A 178 -12.48 9.05 -7.47
CA SER A 178 -11.82 7.91 -8.11
C SER A 178 -10.93 7.11 -7.15
N GLY A 179 -10.62 5.86 -7.54
CA GLY A 179 -9.40 5.19 -7.07
C GLY A 179 -8.13 5.85 -7.61
N TRP A 180 -6.97 5.26 -7.36
CA TRP A 180 -5.71 5.79 -7.89
C TRP A 180 -5.52 5.34 -9.34
N HIS A 181 -5.12 6.30 -10.17
CA HIS A 181 -4.72 6.05 -11.54
C HIS A 181 -3.20 6.10 -11.62
N SER A 182 -2.58 5.00 -12.03
CA SER A 182 -1.15 5.01 -12.33
C SER A 182 -0.91 5.91 -13.55
N GLU A 183 -0.03 6.89 -13.37
CA GLU A 183 0.46 7.77 -14.44
C GLU A 183 1.88 7.37 -14.89
N GLN A 184 2.41 6.29 -14.31
CA GLN A 184 3.69 5.72 -14.63
C GLN A 184 3.68 5.12 -16.05
N PRO A 185 4.69 5.43 -16.90
CA PRO A 185 5.03 4.55 -18.01
C PRO A 185 5.44 3.17 -17.45
N GLU A 186 5.15 2.09 -18.17
CA GLU A 186 5.42 0.71 -17.71
C GLU A 186 6.86 0.55 -17.16
N GLY A 187 7.00 -0.07 -15.98
CA GLY A 187 8.28 -0.57 -15.47
C GLY A 187 9.02 0.28 -14.43
N TYR A 188 8.38 1.24 -13.75
CA TYR A 188 9.05 1.98 -12.68
C TYR A 188 8.96 1.23 -11.33
N ALA A 189 10.12 0.77 -10.85
CA ALA A 189 10.35 0.27 -9.50
C ALA A 189 10.51 1.45 -8.51
N PRO A 190 10.43 1.24 -7.18
CA PRO A 190 10.78 2.28 -6.20
C PRO A 190 12.12 2.97 -6.51
N ARG A 191 12.33 4.21 -6.04
CA ARG A 191 13.60 4.94 -6.21
C ARG A 191 14.78 4.03 -5.86
N ARG A 192 15.80 4.06 -6.71
CA ARG A 192 17.02 3.27 -6.50
C ARG A 192 17.75 3.73 -5.25
N ILE A 193 18.32 2.76 -4.55
CA ILE A 193 19.21 2.98 -3.41
C ILE A 193 20.62 2.52 -3.83
N GLU A 194 21.61 3.40 -3.73
CA GLU A 194 22.98 3.13 -4.20
C GLU A 194 23.63 1.96 -3.45
N GLU A 195 23.35 1.84 -2.15
CA GLU A 195 23.79 0.73 -1.32
C GLU A 195 23.15 -0.59 -1.75
N ALA A 196 21.87 -0.57 -2.18
CA ALA A 196 21.20 -1.73 -2.72
C ALA A 196 21.86 -2.20 -4.03
N ASP A 197 22.13 -1.26 -4.94
CA ASP A 197 22.83 -1.53 -6.20
C ASP A 197 24.23 -2.12 -5.95
N THR A 198 24.95 -1.62 -4.95
CA THR A 198 26.28 -2.12 -4.54
C THR A 198 26.24 -3.57 -4.04
N LEU A 199 25.13 -3.96 -3.39
CA LEU A 199 24.89 -5.33 -2.92
C LEU A 199 24.23 -6.23 -3.99
N GLY A 200 23.89 -5.67 -5.16
CA GLY A 200 23.13 -6.38 -6.19
C GLY A 200 21.73 -6.77 -5.71
N LEU A 201 21.07 -5.90 -4.95
CA LEU A 201 19.72 -6.07 -4.43
C LEU A 201 18.76 -5.08 -5.07
N THR A 202 17.48 -5.43 -5.14
CA THR A 202 16.44 -4.44 -5.41
C THR A 202 16.28 -3.49 -4.22
N THR A 203 15.69 -2.32 -4.45
CA THR A 203 15.34 -1.38 -3.37
C THR A 203 14.49 -2.04 -2.28
N TYR A 204 13.52 -2.89 -2.65
CA TYR A 204 12.69 -3.59 -1.67
C TYR A 204 13.47 -4.64 -0.88
N GLN A 205 14.34 -5.42 -1.53
CA GLN A 205 15.22 -6.37 -0.83
C GLN A 205 16.13 -5.65 0.18
N TYR A 206 16.67 -4.48 -0.19
CA TYR A 206 17.50 -3.69 0.70
C TYR A 206 16.72 -3.07 1.87
N ARG A 207 15.54 -2.47 1.62
CA ARG A 207 14.69 -1.94 2.69
C ARG A 207 14.28 -3.05 3.67
N MET A 208 13.91 -4.22 3.14
CA MET A 208 13.59 -5.40 3.93
C MET A 208 14.78 -5.83 4.82
N LEU A 209 15.99 -5.90 4.26
CA LEU A 209 17.22 -6.18 5.00
C LEU A 209 17.43 -5.21 6.17
N VAL A 210 17.26 -3.91 5.93
CA VAL A 210 17.44 -2.86 6.95
C VAL A 210 16.38 -2.97 8.05
N HIS A 211 15.11 -3.18 7.69
CA HIS A 211 14.03 -3.34 8.67
C HIS A 211 14.23 -4.60 9.52
N GLN A 212 14.57 -5.73 8.90
CA GLN A 212 14.90 -6.98 9.60
C GLN A 212 16.07 -6.78 10.58
N CYS A 213 17.17 -6.15 10.15
CA CYS A 213 18.30 -5.85 11.03
C CYS A 213 17.89 -4.98 12.22
N SER A 214 17.10 -3.95 11.97
CA SER A 214 16.63 -3.00 12.98
C SER A 214 15.72 -3.67 14.00
N ALA A 215 14.75 -4.48 13.54
CA ALA A 215 13.85 -5.24 14.40
C ALA A 215 14.60 -6.27 15.26
N MET A 216 15.52 -7.03 14.66
CA MET A 216 16.33 -8.01 15.41
C MET A 216 17.25 -7.33 16.44
N ALA A 217 17.89 -6.21 16.09
CA ALA A 217 18.77 -5.49 16.99
C ALA A 217 18.00 -4.82 18.13
N ALA A 218 16.85 -4.20 17.85
CA ALA A 218 15.96 -3.64 18.86
C ALA A 218 15.40 -4.72 19.80
N ALA A 219 15.04 -5.88 19.25
CA ALA A 219 14.61 -7.05 20.03
C ALA A 219 15.76 -7.74 20.79
N GLY A 220 17.00 -7.30 20.63
CA GLY A 220 18.13 -7.88 21.36
C GLY A 220 18.47 -9.30 20.94
N LEU A 221 18.16 -9.69 19.70
CA LEU A 221 18.45 -11.03 19.19
C LEU A 221 19.93 -11.12 18.83
N ARG A 222 20.65 -12.01 19.50
CA ARG A 222 22.13 -12.04 19.41
C ARG A 222 22.67 -13.31 18.79
N ASP A 223 22.46 -14.46 19.44
CA ASP A 223 22.95 -15.75 19.01
C ASP A 223 21.78 -16.68 18.68
N PHE A 224 21.61 -17.01 17.41
CA PHE A 224 20.54 -17.92 16.96
C PHE A 224 20.82 -18.45 15.55
N THR A 225 20.17 -19.57 15.23
CA THR A 225 20.09 -20.16 13.89
C THR A 225 18.65 -20.26 13.38
N SER A 226 17.66 -20.11 14.26
CA SER A 226 16.24 -20.12 13.95
C SER A 226 15.43 -19.41 15.03
N PRO A 227 14.23 -18.89 14.73
CA PRO A 227 13.28 -18.41 15.75
C PRO A 227 12.98 -19.43 16.86
N ASN A 228 13.14 -20.73 16.60
CA ASN A 228 12.97 -21.79 17.60
C ASN A 228 14.02 -21.76 18.73
N ASP A 229 15.13 -21.04 18.55
CA ASP A 229 16.19 -20.90 19.55
C ASP A 229 15.83 -19.85 20.62
N TRP A 230 14.83 -19.01 20.35
CA TRP A 230 14.48 -17.86 21.18
C TRP A 230 13.62 -18.24 22.38
N SER A 231 13.80 -17.50 23.47
CA SER A 231 12.85 -17.47 24.58
C SER A 231 11.53 -16.81 24.17
N GLU A 232 10.46 -17.04 24.95
CA GLU A 232 9.18 -16.33 24.73
C GLU A 232 9.33 -14.81 24.77
N GLU A 233 10.21 -14.31 25.65
CA GLU A 233 10.50 -12.89 25.78
C GLU A 233 11.19 -12.34 24.52
N GLU A 234 12.11 -13.09 23.92
CA GLU A 234 12.74 -12.77 22.62
C GLU A 234 11.78 -12.83 21.45
N LEU A 235 10.96 -13.87 21.38
CA LEU A 235 9.90 -13.96 20.38
C LEU A 235 8.95 -12.76 20.48
N TYR A 236 8.51 -12.40 21.68
CA TYR A 236 7.62 -11.26 21.89
C TYR A 236 8.25 -9.95 21.39
N ALA A 237 9.49 -9.64 21.79
CA ALA A 237 10.10 -8.39 21.38
C ALA A 237 10.37 -8.34 19.87
N TYR A 238 10.73 -9.46 19.26
CA TYR A 238 10.86 -9.52 17.81
C TYR A 238 9.55 -9.19 17.13
N LEU A 239 8.46 -9.86 17.52
CA LEU A 239 7.13 -9.63 16.94
C LEU A 239 6.65 -8.19 17.20
N TYR A 240 6.93 -7.64 18.38
CA TYR A 240 6.61 -6.26 18.72
C TYR A 240 7.33 -5.26 17.81
N CYS A 241 8.65 -5.38 17.68
CA CYS A 241 9.46 -4.50 16.84
C CYS A 241 9.09 -4.65 15.36
N ARG A 242 8.98 -5.90 14.89
CA ARG A 242 8.74 -6.20 13.49
C ARG A 242 7.34 -5.80 13.03
N ALA A 243 6.33 -5.93 13.88
CA ALA A 243 4.96 -5.52 13.53
C ALA A 243 4.85 -4.02 13.19
N GLN A 244 5.72 -3.17 13.74
CA GLN A 244 5.73 -1.74 13.44
C GLN A 244 6.08 -1.47 11.97
N ASP A 245 6.99 -2.24 11.38
CA ASP A 245 7.35 -2.12 9.95
C ASP A 245 6.18 -2.50 9.03
N PHE A 246 5.28 -3.36 9.52
CA PHE A 246 4.02 -3.69 8.84
C PHE A 246 2.89 -2.69 9.15
N GLY A 247 3.14 -1.67 9.98
CA GLY A 247 2.11 -0.73 10.44
C GLY A 247 1.05 -1.38 11.34
N ILE A 248 1.35 -2.51 11.97
CA ILE A 248 0.40 -3.27 12.79
C ILE A 248 0.68 -3.04 14.27
N GLN A 249 -0.29 -2.47 14.97
CA GLN A 249 -0.20 -2.20 16.40
C GLN A 249 -0.28 -3.49 17.22
N GLU A 250 0.34 -3.50 18.41
CA GLU A 250 0.36 -4.68 19.30
C GLU A 250 -1.04 -5.23 19.57
N ALA A 251 -1.97 -4.34 19.93
CA ALA A 251 -3.34 -4.72 20.23
C ALA A 251 -4.04 -5.39 19.04
N ALA A 252 -3.71 -4.99 17.80
CA ALA A 252 -4.31 -5.55 16.60
C ALA A 252 -3.79 -6.98 16.35
N TRP A 253 -2.46 -7.16 16.30
CA TRP A 253 -1.92 -8.48 15.99
C TRP A 253 -2.16 -9.50 17.10
N GLN A 254 -2.23 -9.09 18.37
CA GLN A 254 -2.53 -10.01 19.48
C GLN A 254 -4.00 -10.46 19.53
N SER A 255 -4.95 -9.66 19.03
CA SER A 255 -6.39 -9.90 19.27
C SER A 255 -7.14 -10.53 18.11
N GLU A 256 -6.75 -10.25 16.86
CA GLU A 256 -7.51 -10.71 15.69
C GLU A 256 -7.07 -12.10 15.23
N ASN A 257 -5.77 -12.28 15.00
CA ASN A 257 -5.18 -13.51 14.49
C ASN A 257 -3.70 -13.60 14.89
N PRO A 258 -3.40 -13.80 16.19
CA PRO A 258 -2.03 -13.77 16.70
C PRO A 258 -1.12 -14.79 16.03
N SER A 259 -1.59 -16.03 15.84
CA SER A 259 -0.82 -17.07 15.17
C SER A 259 -0.60 -16.74 13.69
N GLY A 260 -1.58 -16.18 12.99
CA GLY A 260 -1.44 -15.77 11.59
C GLY A 260 -0.41 -14.66 11.40
N TYR A 261 -0.51 -13.56 12.15
CA TYR A 261 0.47 -12.47 12.04
C TYR A 261 1.88 -12.90 12.44
N ALA A 262 2.02 -13.64 13.56
CA ALA A 262 3.32 -14.09 14.00
C ALA A 262 3.98 -15.06 13.02
N ASN A 263 3.24 -16.06 12.50
CA ASN A 263 3.78 -16.94 11.47
C ASN A 263 4.07 -16.21 10.15
N MET A 264 3.30 -15.18 9.79
CA MET A 264 3.57 -14.36 8.62
C MET A 264 4.93 -13.66 8.75
N PHE A 265 5.15 -12.90 9.83
CA PHE A 265 6.42 -12.20 10.06
C PHE A 265 7.60 -13.17 10.06
N LEU A 266 7.49 -14.27 10.82
CA LEU A 266 8.57 -15.26 10.93
C LEU A 266 8.84 -16.02 9.62
N THR A 267 7.80 -16.30 8.82
CA THR A 267 7.96 -16.97 7.53
C THR A 267 8.65 -16.05 6.53
N ILE A 268 8.25 -14.79 6.45
CA ILE A 268 8.85 -13.78 5.58
C ILE A 268 10.33 -13.60 5.94
N ASP A 269 10.64 -13.46 7.23
CA ASP A 269 11.96 -13.04 7.67
C ASP A 269 12.97 -14.17 7.88
N PHE A 270 12.54 -15.42 8.07
CA PHE A 270 13.47 -16.53 8.42
C PHE A 270 13.39 -17.74 7.49
N THR A 271 12.62 -17.66 6.40
CA THR A 271 12.49 -18.79 5.47
C THR A 271 12.46 -18.35 4.00
N PRO A 272 12.91 -19.21 3.08
CA PRO A 272 12.76 -18.97 1.65
C PRO A 272 11.33 -19.20 1.13
N GLU A 273 10.42 -19.65 2.00
CA GLU A 273 9.09 -20.12 1.64
C GLU A 273 8.11 -18.96 1.47
N ASP A 274 7.23 -19.04 0.46
CA ASP A 274 6.25 -17.99 0.17
C ASP A 274 4.84 -18.29 0.72
N ASP A 275 4.71 -19.27 1.60
CA ASP A 275 3.45 -19.68 2.24
C ASP A 275 3.08 -18.82 3.47
N TRP A 276 3.57 -17.57 3.52
CA TRP A 276 3.46 -16.66 4.66
C TRP A 276 2.03 -16.44 5.16
N SER A 277 1.02 -16.51 4.28
CA SER A 277 -0.39 -16.27 4.62
C SER A 277 -1.10 -17.47 5.25
N MET A 278 -0.49 -18.67 5.19
CA MET A 278 -1.11 -19.93 5.60
C MET A 278 -0.20 -20.81 6.46
N SER A 279 1.00 -20.33 6.79
CA SER A 279 2.03 -21.06 7.54
C SER A 279 1.67 -21.22 9.02
N THR A 280 1.95 -22.41 9.57
CA THR A 280 1.92 -22.72 11.02
C THR A 280 3.26 -23.28 11.49
N ARG A 281 4.34 -22.92 10.76
CA ARG A 281 5.68 -23.50 10.92
C ARG A 281 6.30 -23.23 12.29
N PHE A 282 6.06 -22.04 12.84
CA PHE A 282 6.69 -21.60 14.08
C PHE A 282 5.73 -21.68 15.26
N LEU A 283 4.46 -21.32 15.02
CA LEU A 283 3.44 -21.28 16.06
C LEU A 283 2.19 -22.04 15.60
N PRO A 284 1.58 -22.87 16.46
CA PRO A 284 0.38 -23.61 16.10
C PRO A 284 -0.79 -22.66 15.83
N GLN A 285 -1.77 -23.10 15.03
CA GLN A 285 -2.92 -22.29 14.64
C GLN A 285 -3.69 -21.75 15.84
N GLU A 286 -3.78 -22.55 16.91
CA GLU A 286 -4.45 -22.24 18.17
C GLU A 286 -3.60 -21.43 19.15
N TRP A 287 -2.38 -20.99 18.77
CA TRP A 287 -1.54 -20.17 19.65
C TRP A 287 -2.26 -18.88 20.03
N PRO A 288 -2.50 -18.62 21.33
CA PRO A 288 -3.38 -17.54 21.77
C PRO A 288 -2.69 -16.16 21.83
N GLY A 289 -1.45 -16.06 21.38
CA GLY A 289 -0.60 -14.90 21.64
C GLY A 289 -0.04 -14.89 23.07
N PHE A 290 0.31 -13.70 23.55
CA PHE A 290 0.89 -13.50 24.88
C PHE A 290 -0.19 -13.04 25.88
N SER A 291 -0.11 -13.55 27.11
CA SER A 291 -0.99 -13.07 28.19
C SER A 291 -0.69 -11.61 28.55
N GLN A 292 -1.69 -10.92 29.10
CA GLN A 292 -1.53 -9.53 29.56
C GLN A 292 -0.43 -9.35 30.64
N GLU A 293 -0.16 -10.39 31.43
CA GLU A 293 0.93 -10.37 32.42
C GLU A 293 2.30 -10.51 31.74
N GLN A 294 2.42 -11.39 30.74
CA GLN A 294 3.62 -11.52 29.91
C GLN A 294 3.92 -10.21 29.19
N ILE A 295 2.93 -9.63 28.50
CA ILE A 295 3.06 -8.36 27.76
C ILE A 295 3.63 -7.28 28.68
N ARG A 296 2.98 -7.00 29.82
CA ARG A 296 3.47 -5.98 30.78
C ARG A 296 4.89 -6.24 31.27
N THR A 297 5.25 -7.50 31.45
CA THR A 297 6.58 -7.88 31.94
C THR A 297 7.65 -7.68 30.88
N TYR A 298 7.35 -8.06 29.63
CA TYR A 298 8.27 -8.00 28.51
C TYR A 298 8.40 -6.57 27.97
N ASP A 299 7.30 -5.81 27.87
CA ASP A 299 7.26 -4.39 27.50
C ASP A 299 8.23 -3.56 28.34
N ALA A 300 8.20 -3.76 29.66
CA ALA A 300 9.04 -3.02 30.62
C ALA A 300 10.56 -3.22 30.40
N LYS A 301 10.94 -4.16 29.53
CA LYS A 301 12.33 -4.50 29.21
C LYS A 301 12.71 -4.20 27.76
N LEU A 302 11.78 -3.82 26.89
CA LEU A 302 12.02 -3.61 25.44
C LEU A 302 13.16 -2.64 25.14
N GLU A 303 13.28 -1.54 25.87
CA GLU A 303 14.38 -0.58 25.66
C GLU A 303 15.74 -1.12 26.11
N LYS A 304 15.76 -1.96 27.17
CA LYS A 304 17.02 -2.40 27.82
C LYS A 304 17.65 -3.62 27.17
N ARG A 305 16.91 -4.30 26.29
CA ARG A 305 17.33 -5.55 25.65
C ARG A 305 18.05 -5.35 24.32
N ALA A 306 17.94 -4.16 23.72
CA ALA A 306 18.55 -3.89 22.43
C ALA A 306 20.03 -4.31 22.42
N VAL A 307 20.49 -4.75 21.25
CA VAL A 307 21.90 -5.13 21.05
C VAL A 307 22.80 -4.00 21.56
N PRO A 308 23.87 -4.29 22.33
CA PRO A 308 24.74 -3.25 22.87
C PRO A 308 25.24 -2.29 21.80
N GLY A 309 25.00 -0.99 22.02
CA GLY A 309 25.41 0.08 21.10
C GLY A 309 24.52 0.25 19.86
N TYR A 310 23.40 -0.45 19.77
CA TYR A 310 22.36 -0.14 18.79
C TYR A 310 21.73 1.22 19.08
N ASP A 311 21.77 2.10 18.10
CA ASP A 311 21.07 3.39 18.08
C ASP A 311 19.98 3.29 17.00
N SER A 312 18.71 3.36 17.40
CA SER A 312 17.58 3.25 16.47
C SER A 312 17.48 4.44 15.50
N GLU A 313 18.03 5.60 15.86
CA GLU A 313 17.97 6.80 15.02
C GLU A 313 19.07 6.79 13.95
N ASN A 314 20.25 6.27 14.30
CA ASN A 314 21.42 6.25 13.41
C ASN A 314 22.21 4.94 13.55
N PRO A 315 21.63 3.79 13.16
CA PRO A 315 22.32 2.52 13.29
C PRO A 315 23.50 2.44 12.31
N LEU A 316 24.68 2.09 12.82
CA LEU A 316 25.91 1.98 12.03
C LEU A 316 26.04 0.59 11.40
N TRP A 317 25.13 0.24 10.48
CA TRP A 317 25.19 -1.02 9.75
C TRP A 317 26.26 -0.97 8.65
N GLN A 318 27.07 -2.03 8.56
CA GLN A 318 27.90 -2.33 7.41
C GLN A 318 27.41 -3.61 6.74
N PHE A 319 27.04 -3.49 5.47
CA PHE A 319 26.57 -4.60 4.65
C PHE A 319 27.64 -5.06 3.68
N SER A 320 27.76 -6.37 3.52
CA SER A 320 28.59 -6.97 2.48
C SER A 320 27.90 -8.18 1.90
N ARG A 321 28.15 -8.46 0.63
CA ARG A 321 27.64 -9.67 -0.04
C ARG A 321 28.81 -10.54 -0.45
N LYS A 322 28.67 -11.85 -0.21
CA LYS A 322 29.54 -12.87 -0.75
C LYS A 322 28.68 -14.01 -1.27
N ASP A 323 28.80 -14.28 -2.56
CA ASP A 323 27.94 -15.25 -3.26
C ASP A 323 26.45 -14.88 -3.04
N ASP A 324 25.63 -15.82 -2.58
CA ASP A 324 24.20 -15.62 -2.31
C ASP A 324 23.89 -15.25 -0.85
N GLN A 325 24.90 -14.84 -0.08
CA GLN A 325 24.74 -14.44 1.32
C GLN A 325 25.12 -12.99 1.54
N ILE A 326 24.29 -12.30 2.33
CA ILE A 326 24.54 -10.95 2.81
C ILE A 326 24.92 -11.03 4.29
N THR A 327 25.97 -10.33 4.66
CA THR A 327 26.39 -10.16 6.06
C THR A 327 26.11 -8.72 6.46
N ALA A 328 25.34 -8.52 7.51
CA ALA A 328 25.08 -7.24 8.15
C ALA A 328 25.83 -7.18 9.49
N GLN A 329 26.68 -6.18 9.67
CA GLN A 329 27.48 -5.97 10.88
C GLN A 329 27.07 -4.66 11.54
N LEU A 330 26.63 -4.73 12.80
CA LEU A 330 26.40 -3.54 13.60
C LEU A 330 27.74 -3.06 14.15
N MET A 331 28.18 -1.90 13.71
CA MET A 331 29.42 -1.28 14.15
C MET A 331 29.18 -0.38 15.35
N LEU A 332 30.14 -0.33 16.27
CA LEU A 332 30.23 0.70 17.29
C LEU A 332 31.03 1.91 16.77
N PRO A 333 30.92 3.10 17.40
CA PRO A 333 31.66 4.29 16.98
C PRO A 333 33.19 4.13 16.96
N ASP A 334 33.73 3.13 17.67
CA ASP A 334 35.15 2.79 17.69
C ASP A 334 35.57 1.79 16.58
N ASN A 335 34.66 1.49 15.64
CA ASN A 335 34.81 0.51 14.56
C ASN A 335 34.94 -0.95 15.02
N THR A 336 34.50 -1.29 16.23
CA THR A 336 34.33 -2.69 16.64
C THR A 336 32.96 -3.21 16.22
N ILE A 337 32.84 -4.53 16.01
CA ILE A 337 31.57 -5.17 15.68
C ILE A 337 30.87 -5.56 16.97
N SER A 338 29.62 -5.12 17.14
CA SER A 338 28.76 -5.54 18.27
C SER A 338 27.97 -6.81 17.94
N GLN A 339 27.47 -6.89 16.71
CA GLN A 339 26.55 -7.94 16.26
C GLN A 339 26.74 -8.23 14.77
N THR A 340 26.56 -9.49 14.38
CA THR A 340 26.47 -9.89 12.97
C THR A 340 25.18 -10.68 12.71
N TYR A 341 24.51 -10.35 11.62
CA TYR A 341 23.42 -11.13 11.06
C TYR A 341 23.78 -11.60 9.66
N THR A 342 23.41 -12.85 9.34
CA THR A 342 23.63 -13.44 8.03
C THR A 342 22.28 -13.68 7.37
N PHE A 343 22.15 -13.25 6.13
CA PHE A 343 20.94 -13.39 5.33
C PHE A 343 21.22 -14.15 4.05
N ALA A 344 20.20 -14.86 3.58
CA ALA A 344 20.12 -15.39 2.23
C ALA A 344 19.06 -14.62 1.42
N LEU A 345 19.06 -14.85 0.11
CA LEU A 345 18.21 -14.12 -0.83
C LEU A 345 17.05 -15.00 -1.31
N HIS A 346 15.87 -14.39 -1.37
CA HIS A 346 14.71 -14.90 -2.09
C HIS A 346 14.47 -13.97 -3.30
N GLU A 347 14.59 -14.49 -4.51
CA GLU A 347 14.54 -13.73 -5.76
C GLU A 347 13.10 -13.29 -6.15
N GLY A 348 12.08 -13.95 -5.61
CA GLY A 348 10.68 -13.72 -5.95
C GLY A 348 10.16 -14.59 -7.10
N PHE A 349 8.86 -14.48 -7.38
CA PHE A 349 8.15 -15.38 -8.31
C PHE A 349 8.39 -15.09 -9.81
N ASP A 350 8.74 -13.86 -10.18
CA ASP A 350 9.01 -13.49 -11.58
C ASP A 350 9.93 -12.26 -11.69
N SER A 351 10.94 -12.36 -12.56
CA SER A 351 11.85 -11.30 -12.97
C SER A 351 11.18 -10.02 -13.45
N SER A 352 9.91 -10.09 -13.90
CA SER A 352 9.17 -8.92 -14.38
C SER A 352 8.37 -8.18 -13.30
N THR A 353 8.15 -8.78 -12.13
CA THR A 353 7.35 -8.15 -11.06
C THR A 353 8.05 -8.07 -9.70
N VAL A 354 9.02 -8.95 -9.40
CA VAL A 354 9.96 -8.96 -8.23
C VAL A 354 9.37 -8.57 -6.87
N TRP A 355 8.05 -8.57 -6.73
CA TRP A 355 7.37 -7.83 -5.65
C TRP A 355 7.55 -8.50 -4.29
N ASN A 356 7.74 -9.83 -4.27
CA ASN A 356 8.03 -10.61 -3.06
C ASN A 356 9.52 -10.93 -2.88
N GLY A 357 10.38 -10.38 -3.73
CA GLY A 357 11.83 -10.51 -3.60
C GLY A 357 12.29 -9.90 -2.27
N ARG A 358 13.00 -10.68 -1.45
CA ARG A 358 13.36 -10.29 -0.07
C ARG A 358 14.63 -10.97 0.40
N THR A 359 15.21 -10.44 1.47
CA THR A 359 16.17 -11.17 2.30
C THR A 359 15.46 -11.99 3.36
N TYR A 360 16.08 -13.09 3.80
CA TYR A 360 15.67 -13.81 5.00
C TYR A 360 16.89 -14.15 5.85
N CYS A 361 16.80 -13.94 7.16
CA CYS A 361 17.86 -14.16 8.12
C CYS A 361 18.02 -15.66 8.41
N ILE A 362 19.27 -16.12 8.42
CA ILE A 362 19.62 -17.52 8.67
C ILE A 362 20.48 -17.70 9.93
N ALA A 363 21.06 -16.63 10.47
CA ALA A 363 21.79 -16.66 11.73
C ALA A 363 22.04 -15.27 12.32
N GLY A 364 22.14 -15.21 13.64
CA GLY A 364 22.75 -14.11 14.39
C GLY A 364 23.93 -14.60 15.22
N ASN A 365 24.99 -13.79 15.30
CA ASN A 365 26.16 -14.08 16.13
C ASN A 365 26.61 -12.83 16.87
N ALA A 366 26.68 -12.94 18.20
CA ALA A 366 27.20 -11.91 19.07
C ALA A 366 28.72 -11.84 19.01
N PHE A 367 29.26 -10.63 19.03
CA PHE A 367 30.67 -10.43 19.35
C PHE A 367 30.78 -10.01 20.82
N SER A 368 31.77 -10.59 21.51
CA SER A 368 32.10 -10.16 22.87
C SER A 368 32.78 -8.80 22.79
N VAL A 369 32.05 -7.74 23.13
CA VAL A 369 32.67 -6.45 23.48
C VAL A 369 33.44 -6.70 24.77
N THR A 370 34.77 -6.71 24.69
CA THR A 370 35.66 -7.02 25.83
C THR A 370 35.98 -5.78 26.63
#